data_AF-A0A8T3XU66-F1
#
_entry.id   AF-A0A8T3XU66-F1
#
_cell.length_a   1.000
_cell.length_b   1.000
_cell.length_c   1.000
_cell.angle_alpha   90.00
_cell.angle_beta   90.00
_cell.angle_gamma   90.00
#
_symmetry.space_group_name_H-M   'P 1'
#
loop_
_entity.id
_entity.type
_entity.pdbx_description
1 polymer ?
#
loop_
_entity_poly.entity_id
_entity_poly.type
_entity_poly.pdbx_seq_one_letter_code
_entity_poly.pdbx_strand_id
1 'polypeptide(L)'
;MIAKKILLASLLIVLAPVFAYAESGTIPVDVSGTAYNIDFDVDGVTINTISADLDFISILLEVEVTGAPGTLDITFDREYFDSTFEGADEPFIILADGDEPTFEETETTSETRTLRIELPTGTEEVEIIGSQLLDGTFGEITIKEEAPVEAPEIVPDEEVPVEETIPEEIPEETVPEEEVPVEETTPEAETDKCGPGTILEDGSCVLDERCGPGTHFEDGVCVLDQKETTTEGVSMGGSNTSQLIIPAIIGFGIAFIVMIILWLIGRAGRSNPSAASSL
;
A
#
# COMPACT_ATOMS: atom_id res chain seq x y z
N MET A 1 -68.83 -22.21 -15.02
CA MET A 1 -68.44 -21.00 -14.25
C MET A 1 -67.56 -21.47 -13.08
N ILE A 2 -66.35 -22.03 -13.29
CA ILE A 2 -65.04 -21.37 -13.52
C ILE A 2 -64.90 -20.06 -12.74
N ALA A 3 -64.52 -20.16 -11.47
CA ALA A 3 -63.92 -19.06 -10.72
C ALA A 3 -62.47 -19.45 -10.40
N LYS A 4 -61.58 -18.93 -11.25
CA LYS A 4 -60.12 -18.98 -11.18
C LYS A 4 -59.69 -18.24 -9.90
N LYS A 5 -59.30 -18.95 -8.84
CA LYS A 5 -58.47 -18.36 -7.77
C LYS A 5 -57.02 -18.62 -8.15
N ILE A 6 -56.49 -17.77 -9.02
CA ILE A 6 -55.07 -17.75 -9.34
C ILE A 6 -54.36 -17.26 -8.08
N LEU A 7 -53.53 -18.15 -7.57
CA LEU A 7 -52.55 -17.94 -6.52
C LEU A 7 -51.56 -16.88 -7.01
N LEU A 8 -51.75 -15.61 -6.66
CA LEU A 8 -50.68 -14.62 -6.70
C LEU A 8 -49.77 -14.88 -5.50
N ALA A 9 -48.90 -15.88 -5.63
CA ALA A 9 -47.65 -15.86 -4.89
C ALA A 9 -46.82 -14.73 -5.52
N SER A 10 -46.93 -13.54 -4.92
CA SER A 10 -46.03 -12.42 -5.15
C SER A 10 -44.61 -12.90 -4.88
N LEU A 11 -43.90 -13.30 -5.93
CA LEU A 11 -42.46 -13.47 -5.94
C LEU A 11 -41.85 -12.06 -5.80
N LEU A 12 -41.79 -11.58 -4.56
CA LEU A 12 -40.93 -10.46 -4.19
C LEU A 12 -39.51 -11.04 -4.20
N ILE A 13 -38.87 -11.05 -5.37
CA ILE A 13 -37.42 -11.20 -5.46
C ILE A 13 -36.88 -9.98 -4.71
N VAL A 14 -36.47 -10.19 -3.46
CA VAL A 14 -35.66 -9.22 -2.74
C VAL A 14 -34.41 -9.09 -3.58
N LEU A 15 -34.31 -7.99 -4.33
CA LEU A 15 -33.08 -7.54 -4.95
C LEU A 15 -32.15 -7.25 -3.76
N ALA A 16 -31.53 -8.29 -3.21
CA ALA A 16 -30.40 -8.09 -2.34
C ALA A 16 -29.39 -7.35 -3.22
N PRO A 17 -28.99 -6.12 -2.87
CA PRO A 17 -27.83 -5.55 -3.52
C PRO A 17 -26.73 -6.60 -3.35
N VAL A 18 -26.09 -6.95 -4.46
CA VAL A 18 -24.79 -7.61 -4.39
C VAL A 18 -23.92 -6.53 -3.75
N PHE A 19 -23.81 -6.57 -2.41
CA PHE A 19 -22.81 -5.79 -1.72
C PHE A 19 -21.50 -6.27 -2.34
N ALA A 20 -20.83 -5.39 -3.07
CA ALA A 20 -19.41 -5.55 -3.33
C ALA A 20 -18.81 -5.79 -1.95
N TYR A 21 -18.30 -7.00 -1.73
CA TYR A 21 -17.58 -7.27 -0.50
C TYR A 21 -16.28 -6.52 -0.66
N ALA A 22 -16.15 -5.41 0.05
CA ALA A 22 -14.85 -4.80 0.27
C ALA A 22 -13.97 -5.87 0.93
N GLU A 23 -12.76 -6.06 0.40
CA GLU A 23 -11.82 -7.06 0.90
C GLU A 23 -11.10 -6.48 2.11
N SER A 24 -11.60 -6.79 3.30
CA SER A 24 -10.94 -6.42 4.56
C SER A 24 -9.88 -7.44 4.94
N GLY A 25 -8.77 -6.95 5.50
CA GLY A 25 -7.65 -7.78 5.88
C GLY A 25 -6.70 -7.09 6.85
N THR A 26 -5.63 -7.82 7.16
CA THR A 26 -4.52 -7.35 7.99
C THR A 26 -3.23 -7.76 7.31
N ILE A 27 -2.28 -6.84 7.14
CA ILE A 27 -0.95 -7.14 6.60
C ILE A 27 0.13 -6.75 7.63
N PRO A 28 1.10 -7.65 7.91
CA PRO A 28 2.25 -7.29 8.72
C PRO A 28 3.23 -6.42 7.93
N VAL A 29 3.61 -5.29 8.51
CA VAL A 29 4.66 -4.39 8.02
C VAL A 29 5.86 -4.51 8.95
N ASP A 30 7.04 -4.78 8.42
CA ASP A 30 8.26 -4.73 9.20
C ASP A 30 8.68 -3.27 9.41
N VAL A 31 8.86 -2.92 10.68
CA VAL A 31 9.27 -1.59 11.07
C VAL A 31 10.45 -1.76 12.03
N SER A 32 11.66 -1.51 11.54
CA SER A 32 12.92 -1.70 12.29
C SER A 32 13.08 -3.11 12.88
N GLY A 33 12.70 -4.16 12.13
CA GLY A 33 12.78 -5.56 12.57
C GLY A 33 11.64 -6.02 13.49
N THR A 34 10.63 -5.18 13.71
CA THR A 34 9.40 -5.53 14.43
C THR A 34 8.23 -5.52 13.46
N ALA A 35 7.52 -6.65 13.36
CA ALA A 35 6.32 -6.74 12.53
C ALA A 35 5.12 -6.11 13.25
N TYR A 36 4.54 -5.08 12.64
CA TYR A 36 3.33 -4.40 13.08
C TYR A 36 2.18 -4.72 12.11
N ASN A 37 1.00 -5.04 12.64
CA ASN A 37 -0.15 -5.43 11.82
C ASN A 37 -1.00 -4.21 11.47
N ILE A 38 -1.19 -3.96 10.18
CA ILE A 38 -2.02 -2.88 9.67
C ILE A 38 -3.33 -3.44 9.16
N ASP A 39 -4.43 -2.97 9.72
CA ASP A 39 -5.78 -3.33 9.30
C ASP A 39 -6.23 -2.43 8.14
N PHE A 40 -6.88 -3.02 7.15
CA PHE A 40 -7.43 -2.32 6.00
C PHE A 40 -8.77 -2.90 5.53
N ASP A 41 -9.52 -2.08 4.81
CA ASP A 41 -10.71 -2.47 4.06
C ASP A 41 -10.70 -1.76 2.70
N VAL A 42 -10.84 -2.52 1.61
CA VAL A 42 -10.72 -1.97 0.25
C VAL A 42 -11.93 -2.28 -0.62
N ASP A 43 -12.39 -1.29 -1.38
CA ASP A 43 -13.38 -1.48 -2.45
C ASP A 43 -12.76 -1.07 -3.79
N GLY A 44 -12.59 -2.03 -4.71
CA GLY A 44 -12.00 -1.77 -6.03
C GLY A 44 -10.49 -1.54 -6.04
N VAL A 45 -9.79 -1.80 -4.92
CA VAL A 45 -8.33 -1.71 -4.78
C VAL A 45 -7.78 -3.10 -4.44
N THR A 46 -6.66 -3.47 -5.04
CA THR A 46 -5.83 -4.61 -4.61
C THR A 46 -4.55 -4.08 -3.99
N ILE A 47 -4.17 -4.54 -2.81
CA ILE A 47 -2.87 -4.21 -2.20
C ILE A 47 -1.91 -5.36 -2.51
N ASN A 48 -0.85 -5.06 -3.27
CA ASN A 48 0.17 -6.04 -3.65
C ASN A 48 1.24 -6.16 -2.57
N THR A 49 1.75 -5.01 -2.12
CA THR A 49 2.84 -4.91 -1.15
C THR A 49 2.60 -3.71 -0.24
N ILE A 50 3.10 -3.79 0.99
CA ILE A 50 3.16 -2.66 1.92
C ILE A 50 4.48 -2.73 2.68
N SER A 51 5.13 -1.59 2.85
CA SER A 51 6.41 -1.46 3.54
C SER A 51 6.52 -0.10 4.24
N ALA A 52 7.31 -0.05 5.31
CA ALA A 52 7.70 1.22 5.91
C ALA A 52 8.99 1.75 5.26
N ASP A 53 9.00 3.05 4.98
CA ASP A 53 10.21 3.80 4.70
C ASP A 53 10.61 4.60 5.95
N LEU A 54 11.74 4.20 6.55
CA LEU A 54 12.23 4.78 7.79
C LEU A 54 12.99 6.10 7.57
N ASP A 55 13.50 6.32 6.36
CA ASP A 55 14.23 7.54 6.02
C ASP A 55 13.26 8.70 5.75
N PHE A 56 12.05 8.38 5.27
CA PHE A 56 10.98 9.36 5.00
C PHE A 56 9.82 9.33 6.00
N ILE A 57 9.83 8.43 6.99
CA ILE A 57 8.74 8.25 7.97
C ILE A 57 7.40 8.09 7.22
N SER A 58 7.36 7.14 6.30
CA SER A 58 6.19 6.87 5.47
C SER A 58 5.87 5.38 5.38
N ILE A 59 4.62 5.09 5.04
CA ILE A 59 4.14 3.77 4.67
C ILE A 59 3.88 3.80 3.16
N LEU A 60 4.59 2.93 2.43
CA LEU A 60 4.48 2.78 1.01
C LEU A 60 3.65 1.54 0.69
N LEU A 61 2.62 1.71 -0.14
CA LEU A 61 1.76 0.65 -0.64
C LEU A 61 1.90 0.57 -2.15
N GLU A 62 2.16 -0.64 -2.66
CA GLU A 62 1.99 -0.97 -4.06
C GLU A 62 0.57 -1.50 -4.24
N VAL A 63 -0.23 -0.83 -5.08
CA VAL A 63 -1.66 -1.13 -5.26
C VAL A 63 -2.01 -1.34 -6.73
N GLU A 64 -3.19 -1.89 -6.98
CA GLU A 64 -3.79 -1.94 -8.31
C GLU A 64 -5.26 -1.54 -8.21
N VAL A 65 -5.66 -0.50 -8.95
CA VAL A 65 -7.05 -0.02 -8.99
C VAL A 65 -7.63 -0.21 -10.40
N THR A 66 -8.59 -1.13 -10.55
CA THR A 66 -9.16 -1.48 -11.86
C THR A 66 -10.61 -1.03 -12.04
N GLY A 67 -10.92 -0.47 -13.23
CA GLY A 67 -12.27 -0.24 -13.73
C GLY A 67 -13.00 1.02 -13.22
N ALA A 68 -12.93 1.31 -11.92
CA ALA A 68 -13.51 2.51 -11.31
C ALA A 68 -12.56 3.06 -10.23
N PRO A 69 -12.74 4.30 -9.75
CA PRO A 69 -12.03 4.74 -8.55
C PRO A 69 -12.32 3.78 -7.40
N GLY A 70 -11.27 3.38 -6.70
CA GLY A 70 -11.34 2.50 -5.54
C GLY A 70 -11.32 3.30 -4.25
N THR A 71 -11.63 2.64 -3.14
CA THR A 71 -11.49 3.19 -1.78
C THR A 71 -10.57 2.29 -0.97
N LEU A 72 -9.63 2.91 -0.26
CA LEU A 72 -8.76 2.28 0.73
C LEU A 72 -9.06 2.88 2.10
N ASP A 73 -9.63 2.09 2.99
CA ASP A 73 -9.68 2.37 4.42
C ASP A 73 -8.50 1.68 5.08
N ILE A 74 -7.64 2.43 5.78
CA ILE A 74 -6.44 1.91 6.42
C ILE A 74 -6.32 2.45 7.84
N THR A 75 -6.04 1.57 8.79
CA THR A 75 -5.99 1.91 10.22
C THR A 75 -4.59 1.72 10.78
N PHE A 76 -4.05 2.79 11.33
CA PHE A 76 -2.75 2.81 12.01
C PHE A 76 -2.94 2.89 13.52
N ASP A 77 -2.10 2.17 14.24
CA ASP A 77 -1.90 2.31 15.67
C ASP A 77 -0.87 3.42 15.90
N ARG A 78 -1.28 4.39 16.71
CA ARG A 78 -0.54 5.63 16.95
C ARG A 78 0.78 5.40 17.67
N GLU A 79 0.95 4.27 18.36
CA GLU A 79 2.22 3.87 18.97
C GLU A 79 3.30 3.55 17.91
N TYR A 80 2.88 3.12 16.72
CA TYR A 80 3.78 2.63 15.68
C TYR A 80 3.91 3.60 14.50
N PHE A 81 2.84 4.31 14.14
CA PHE A 81 2.88 5.28 13.06
C PHE A 81 1.81 6.37 13.28
N ASP A 82 2.25 7.63 13.36
CA ASP A 82 1.34 8.75 13.59
C ASP A 82 1.87 10.05 12.96
N SER A 83 0.98 11.03 12.82
CA SER A 83 1.29 12.41 12.42
C SER A 83 0.85 13.36 13.53
N THR A 84 1.81 13.85 14.30
CA THR A 84 1.59 14.85 15.35
C THR A 84 2.64 15.95 15.32
N PHE A 85 2.30 17.11 15.86
CA PHE A 85 3.21 18.23 16.10
C PHE A 85 2.88 18.89 17.44
N GLU A 86 3.89 19.09 18.30
CA GLU A 86 3.74 19.65 19.65
C GLU A 86 2.63 18.96 20.50
N GLY A 87 2.41 17.66 20.29
CA GLY A 87 1.41 16.86 20.99
C GLY A 87 -0.04 17.05 20.51
N ALA A 88 -0.23 17.77 19.40
CA ALA A 88 -1.50 17.85 18.68
C ALA A 88 -1.47 16.97 17.42
N ASP A 89 -2.61 16.40 17.07
CA ASP A 89 -2.77 15.61 15.84
C ASP A 89 -2.63 16.53 14.62
N GLU A 90 -1.68 16.21 13.75
CA GLU A 90 -1.56 16.81 12.43
C GLU A 90 -2.13 15.83 11.39
N PRO A 91 -2.64 16.31 10.25
CA PRO A 91 -3.02 15.43 9.16
C PRO A 91 -1.82 14.62 8.66
N PHE A 92 -2.07 13.41 8.17
CA PHE A 92 -1.11 12.71 7.34
C PHE A 92 -1.00 13.40 5.98
N ILE A 93 0.17 13.31 5.35
CA ILE A 93 0.32 13.67 3.93
C ILE A 93 0.17 12.37 3.14
N ILE A 94 -0.67 12.36 2.11
CA ILE A 94 -0.95 11.18 1.30
C ILE A 94 -0.66 11.51 -0.15
N LEU A 95 0.10 10.65 -0.81
CA LEU A 95 0.40 10.74 -2.23
C LEU A 95 -0.07 9.45 -2.91
N ALA A 96 -0.79 9.58 -4.02
CA ALA A 96 -1.14 8.48 -4.92
C ALA A 96 -0.46 8.76 -6.27
N ASP A 97 0.50 7.92 -6.65
CA ASP A 97 1.40 8.13 -7.80
C ASP A 97 2.07 9.53 -7.81
N GLY A 98 2.33 10.09 -6.62
CA GLY A 98 2.92 11.41 -6.42
C GLY A 98 1.94 12.60 -6.40
N ASP A 99 0.65 12.38 -6.66
CA ASP A 99 -0.40 13.41 -6.56
C ASP A 99 -1.19 13.29 -5.24
N GLU A 100 -1.72 14.39 -4.71
CA GLU A 100 -2.56 14.34 -3.49
C GLU A 100 -3.99 13.84 -3.82
N PRO A 101 -4.43 12.67 -3.29
CA PRO A 101 -5.77 12.16 -3.52
C PRO A 101 -6.80 12.85 -2.62
N THR A 102 -8.09 12.60 -2.86
CA THR A 102 -9.13 12.92 -1.88
C THR A 102 -9.05 11.92 -0.73
N PHE A 103 -8.95 12.40 0.51
CA PHE A 103 -8.99 11.56 1.69
C PHE A 103 -9.69 12.23 2.87
N GLU A 104 -10.08 11.42 3.86
CA GLU A 104 -10.55 11.88 5.15
C GLU A 104 -10.08 10.96 6.29
N GLU A 105 -9.96 11.52 7.49
CA GLU A 105 -9.81 10.73 8.73
C GLU A 105 -11.20 10.37 9.25
N THR A 106 -11.57 9.09 9.14
CA THR A 106 -12.90 8.62 9.47
C THR A 106 -13.06 8.36 10.97
N GLU A 107 -12.00 7.90 11.62
CA GLU A 107 -11.96 7.64 13.06
C GLU A 107 -10.59 8.01 13.65
N THR A 108 -10.60 8.80 14.71
CA THR A 108 -9.39 9.22 15.45
C THR A 108 -9.61 8.96 16.94
N THR A 109 -8.75 8.14 17.53
CA THR A 109 -8.75 7.83 18.96
C THR A 109 -7.38 8.12 19.57
N SER A 110 -7.22 7.82 20.86
CA SER A 110 -5.90 7.87 21.51
C SER A 110 -4.99 6.71 21.11
N GLU A 111 -5.53 5.65 20.50
CA GLU A 111 -4.80 4.43 20.17
C GLU A 111 -4.64 4.27 18.65
N THR A 112 -5.59 4.73 17.85
CA THR A 112 -5.63 4.49 16.41
C THR A 112 -6.10 5.70 15.61
N ARG A 113 -5.72 5.72 14.32
CA ARG A 113 -6.26 6.62 13.29
C ARG A 113 -6.60 5.83 12.04
N THR A 114 -7.78 6.06 11.50
CA THR A 114 -8.27 5.42 10.27
C THR A 114 -8.43 6.44 9.16
N LEU A 115 -7.71 6.22 8.07
CA LEU A 115 -7.78 7.04 6.85
C LEU A 115 -8.69 6.35 5.84
N ARG A 116 -9.55 7.11 5.17
CA ARG A 116 -10.28 6.71 3.97
C ARG A 116 -9.73 7.49 2.78
N ILE A 117 -9.22 6.79 1.79
CA ILE A 117 -8.54 7.37 0.63
C ILE A 117 -9.27 6.94 -0.64
N GLU A 118 -9.66 7.90 -1.48
CA GLU A 118 -10.22 7.65 -2.80
C GLU A 118 -9.08 7.56 -3.83
N LEU A 119 -8.92 6.40 -4.46
CA LEU A 119 -7.85 6.14 -5.42
C LEU A 119 -8.39 6.12 -6.86
N PRO A 120 -7.87 6.95 -7.77
CA PRO A 120 -8.23 6.89 -9.19
C PRO A 120 -7.94 5.52 -9.83
N THR A 121 -8.64 5.22 -10.92
CA THR A 121 -8.33 4.03 -11.72
C THR A 121 -6.92 4.14 -12.30
N GLY A 122 -6.15 3.06 -12.19
CA GLY A 122 -4.77 3.00 -12.65
C GLY A 122 -3.74 3.46 -11.63
N THR A 123 -4.14 3.76 -10.38
CA THR A 123 -3.16 4.00 -9.32
C THR A 123 -2.35 2.76 -9.01
N GLU A 124 -1.03 2.93 -8.91
CA GLU A 124 -0.03 1.88 -8.73
C GLU A 124 0.70 2.01 -7.39
N GLU A 125 0.80 3.24 -6.86
CA GLU A 125 1.49 3.53 -5.61
C GLU A 125 0.69 4.45 -4.70
N VAL A 126 0.69 4.18 -3.41
CA VAL A 126 0.21 5.09 -2.36
C VAL A 126 1.29 5.25 -1.30
N GLU A 127 1.69 6.48 -1.03
CA GLU A 127 2.59 6.82 0.06
C GLU A 127 1.82 7.61 1.13
N ILE A 128 1.91 7.17 2.38
CA ILE A 128 1.30 7.84 3.53
C ILE A 128 2.43 8.29 4.46
N ILE A 129 2.61 9.59 4.60
CA ILE A 129 3.71 10.21 5.32
C ILE A 129 3.20 10.73 6.67
N GLY A 130 3.91 10.37 7.73
CA GLY A 130 3.63 10.79 9.10
C GLY A 130 4.78 11.63 9.67
N SER A 131 4.79 11.80 10.99
CA SER A 131 5.88 12.47 11.72
C SER A 131 6.52 11.57 12.78
N GLN A 132 5.93 10.41 13.05
CA GLN A 132 6.38 9.47 14.06
C GLN A 132 6.27 8.04 13.55
N LEU A 133 7.31 7.25 13.80
CA LEU A 133 7.33 5.83 13.47
C LEU A 133 8.13 5.06 14.54
N LEU A 134 7.45 4.11 15.20
CA LEU A 134 7.85 3.28 16.35
C LEU A 134 8.38 4.06 17.58
N ASP A 135 7.57 4.05 18.65
CA ASP A 135 7.69 4.67 19.98
C ASP A 135 9.09 5.10 20.48
N GLY A 136 9.74 6.04 19.79
CA GLY A 136 10.90 6.77 20.28
C GLY A 136 12.27 6.44 19.68
N THR A 137 12.38 5.93 18.45
CA THR A 137 13.72 5.75 17.81
C THR A 137 14.09 6.73 16.69
N PHE A 138 13.18 7.58 16.23
CA PHE A 138 13.55 8.74 15.42
C PHE A 138 13.45 10.02 16.23
N GLY A 139 14.58 10.37 16.84
CA GLY A 139 14.86 11.70 17.34
C GLY A 139 13.91 12.21 18.42
N GLU A 140 14.27 11.97 19.68
CA GLU A 140 14.42 13.14 20.54
C GLU A 140 15.32 14.09 19.73
N ILE A 141 14.73 15.07 19.03
CA ILE A 141 15.45 16.30 18.74
C ILE A 141 15.66 16.88 20.12
N THR A 142 16.68 16.37 20.82
CA THR A 142 17.39 17.19 21.77
C THR A 142 17.90 18.30 20.86
N ILE A 143 17.11 19.38 20.77
CA ILE A 143 17.68 20.69 20.69
C ILE A 143 18.59 20.66 21.91
N LYS A 144 19.85 20.24 21.72
CA LYS A 144 20.92 20.77 22.55
C LYS A 144 20.71 22.23 22.33
N GLU A 145 20.08 22.85 23.31
CA GLU A 145 20.06 24.28 23.49
C GLU A 145 21.54 24.64 23.40
N GLU A 146 21.99 24.92 22.18
CA GLU A 146 23.28 25.54 21.97
C GLU A 146 23.13 26.79 22.79
N ALA A 147 23.93 26.84 23.85
CA ALA A 147 23.93 27.91 24.82
C ALA A 147 23.71 29.23 24.07
N PRO A 148 22.80 30.10 24.53
CA PRO A 148 22.43 31.29 23.79
C PRO A 148 23.71 31.96 23.32
N VAL A 149 23.94 31.97 22.01
CA VAL A 149 25.02 32.76 21.44
C VAL A 149 24.68 34.15 21.88
N GLU A 150 25.45 34.69 22.83
CA GLU A 150 25.25 36.05 23.33
C GLU A 150 25.18 36.94 22.11
N ALA A 151 23.98 37.46 21.84
CA ALA A 151 23.77 38.44 20.81
C ALA A 151 24.75 39.58 21.12
N PRO A 152 25.64 39.96 20.19
CA PRO A 152 26.56 41.05 20.45
C PRO A 152 25.74 42.28 20.82
N GLU A 153 26.06 42.89 21.96
CA GLU A 153 25.40 44.10 22.44
C GLU A 153 25.33 45.12 21.30
N ILE A 154 24.10 45.47 20.90
CA ILE A 154 23.84 46.52 19.93
C ILE A 154 24.28 47.82 20.59
N VAL A 155 25.49 48.27 20.25
CA VAL A 155 25.93 49.64 20.51
C VAL A 155 25.01 50.53 19.68
N PRO A 156 24.33 51.53 20.26
CA PRO A 156 23.46 52.42 19.50
C PRO A 156 24.33 53.19 18.50
N ASP A 157 24.13 52.92 17.22
CA ASP A 157 24.77 53.65 16.14
C ASP A 157 24.27 55.09 16.17
N GLU A 158 25.22 56.04 16.22
CA GLU A 158 24.92 57.47 16.16
C GLU A 158 24.24 57.77 14.81
N GLU A 159 23.16 58.54 14.84
CA GLU A 159 22.42 58.96 13.65
C GLU A 159 23.32 59.77 12.71
N VAL A 160 23.81 59.13 11.65
CA VAL A 160 24.42 59.82 10.51
C VAL A 160 23.30 60.30 9.58
N PRO A 161 23.24 61.59 9.23
CA PRO A 161 22.11 62.14 8.51
C PRO A 161 22.08 61.67 7.06
N VAL A 162 20.88 61.32 6.61
CA VAL A 162 20.51 60.98 5.24
C VAL A 162 20.87 62.13 4.29
N GLU A 163 21.79 61.88 3.36
CA GLU A 163 21.99 62.74 2.20
C GLU A 163 21.42 62.04 0.96
N GLU A 164 20.30 62.57 0.46
CA GLU A 164 19.68 62.18 -0.81
C GLU A 164 20.66 62.44 -1.97
N THR A 165 20.98 61.41 -2.76
CA THR A 165 21.35 61.61 -4.17
C THR A 165 20.72 60.53 -5.06
N ILE A 166 20.08 61.04 -6.12
CA ILE A 166 19.28 60.41 -7.17
C ILE A 166 20.22 59.79 -8.25
N PRO A 167 19.74 58.84 -9.08
CA PRO A 167 20.47 57.66 -9.51
C PRO A 167 21.24 57.83 -10.83
N GLU A 168 22.29 57.02 -10.99
CA GLU A 168 22.92 56.76 -12.29
C GLU A 168 22.65 55.32 -12.74
N GLU A 169 22.26 55.22 -14.00
CA GLU A 169 21.91 54.03 -14.76
C GLU A 169 23.15 53.22 -15.22
N ILE A 170 22.86 52.03 -15.81
CA ILE A 170 23.63 51.28 -16.85
C ILE A 170 24.71 50.29 -16.33
N PRO A 171 24.96 49.10 -16.94
CA PRO A 171 24.13 48.21 -17.77
C PRO A 171 24.13 46.73 -17.30
N GLU A 172 23.22 45.98 -17.90
CA GLU A 172 23.17 44.52 -18.06
C GLU A 172 24.49 43.96 -18.65
N GLU A 173 25.15 43.04 -17.94
CA GLU A 173 26.34 42.34 -18.43
C GLU A 173 26.04 40.84 -18.61
N THR A 174 26.11 40.44 -19.87
CA THR A 174 25.93 39.09 -20.41
C THR A 174 27.10 38.19 -20.02
N VAL A 175 26.81 37.07 -19.36
CA VAL A 175 27.79 35.99 -19.10
C VAL A 175 27.85 35.07 -20.32
N PRO A 176 29.04 34.79 -20.89
CA PRO A 176 29.20 33.85 -21.99
C PRO A 176 29.30 32.40 -21.49
N GLU A 177 28.64 31.50 -22.22
CA GLU A 177 28.80 30.04 -22.13
C GLU A 177 30.23 29.64 -22.54
N GLU A 178 30.89 28.83 -21.72
CA GLU A 178 32.17 28.20 -22.05
C GLU A 178 31.97 26.68 -22.12
N GLU A 179 32.06 26.14 -23.34
CA GLU A 179 32.02 24.70 -23.61
C GLU A 179 33.36 24.05 -23.25
N VAL A 180 33.33 22.95 -22.50
CA VAL A 180 34.50 22.11 -22.22
C VAL A 180 34.36 20.81 -23.03
N PRO A 181 35.39 20.39 -23.80
CA PRO A 181 35.28 19.28 -24.73
C PRO A 181 35.49 17.92 -24.07
N VAL A 182 34.79 16.95 -24.66
CA VAL A 182 34.87 15.49 -24.45
C VAL A 182 36.26 14.96 -24.79
N GLU A 183 36.87 14.18 -23.88
CA GLU A 183 37.93 13.22 -24.24
C GLU A 183 37.52 11.78 -23.90
N GLU A 184 37.68 10.96 -24.93
CA GLU A 184 37.42 9.54 -25.05
C GLU A 184 38.73 8.79 -24.77
N THR A 185 38.76 7.92 -23.76
CA THR A 185 39.79 6.86 -23.69
C THR A 185 39.23 5.59 -23.05
N THR A 186 38.99 4.61 -23.91
CA THR A 186 38.91 3.17 -23.57
C THR A 186 40.28 2.67 -23.09
N PRO A 187 40.30 1.69 -22.17
CA PRO A 187 41.04 0.48 -22.49
C PRO A 187 40.27 -0.81 -22.16
N GLU A 188 40.61 -1.81 -22.95
CA GLU A 188 39.99 -3.14 -23.07
C GLU A 188 40.23 -4.07 -21.87
N ALA A 189 39.40 -5.12 -21.85
CA ALA A 189 39.14 -6.14 -20.84
C ALA A 189 40.32 -7.01 -20.37
N GLU A 190 40.25 -7.42 -19.09
CA GLU A 190 40.94 -8.60 -18.53
C GLU A 190 39.96 -9.41 -17.65
N THR A 191 39.21 -10.30 -18.32
CA THR A 191 38.63 -11.58 -17.87
C THR A 191 37.98 -11.71 -16.48
N ASP A 192 36.66 -11.88 -16.56
CA ASP A 192 35.68 -12.26 -15.55
C ASP A 192 36.03 -13.55 -14.79
N LYS A 193 36.09 -13.45 -13.45
CA LYS A 193 36.03 -14.59 -12.52
C LYS A 193 35.03 -14.39 -11.38
N CYS A 194 34.44 -13.21 -11.30
CA CYS A 194 33.49 -12.86 -10.27
C CYS A 194 32.07 -13.08 -10.80
N GLY A 195 31.19 -13.59 -9.94
CA GLY A 195 29.80 -13.83 -10.29
C GLY A 195 29.04 -12.53 -10.54
N PRO A 196 27.82 -12.61 -11.11
CA PRO A 196 27.00 -11.42 -11.36
C PRO A 196 26.87 -10.56 -10.09
N GLY A 197 27.04 -9.24 -10.25
CA GLY A 197 26.99 -8.25 -9.16
C GLY A 197 28.30 -8.02 -8.40
N THR A 198 29.45 -8.59 -8.83
CA THR A 198 30.74 -8.41 -8.13
C THR A 198 31.91 -8.10 -9.06
N ILE A 199 32.80 -7.21 -8.62
CA ILE A 199 34.06 -6.85 -9.28
C ILE A 199 35.26 -7.46 -8.54
N LEU A 200 36.31 -7.82 -9.27
CA LEU A 200 37.52 -8.41 -8.70
C LEU A 200 38.45 -7.29 -8.19
N GLU A 201 38.45 -7.02 -6.89
CA GLU A 201 39.42 -6.15 -6.23
C GLU A 201 40.39 -6.98 -5.39
N ASP A 202 41.70 -6.79 -5.59
CA ASP A 202 42.78 -7.49 -4.86
C ASP A 202 42.66 -9.03 -4.82
N GLY A 203 42.07 -9.60 -5.88
CA GLY A 203 41.87 -11.05 -5.99
C GLY A 203 40.66 -11.59 -5.21
N SER A 204 39.81 -10.72 -4.67
CA SER A 204 38.54 -11.05 -4.02
C SER A 204 37.37 -10.38 -4.74
N CYS A 205 36.23 -11.05 -4.84
CA CYS A 205 35.03 -10.49 -5.44
C CYS A 205 34.31 -9.57 -4.44
N VAL A 206 34.22 -8.29 -4.76
CA VAL A 206 33.56 -7.24 -3.95
C VAL A 206 32.31 -6.78 -4.70
N LEU A 207 31.25 -6.39 -3.98
CA LEU A 207 30.00 -5.94 -4.57
C LEU A 207 30.23 -4.63 -5.36
N ASP A 208 29.75 -4.56 -6.60
CA ASP A 208 29.82 -3.33 -7.39
C ASP A 208 28.71 -2.38 -6.94
N GLU A 209 29.05 -1.31 -6.23
CA GLU A 209 28.08 -0.34 -5.68
C GLU A 209 27.30 0.43 -6.77
N ARG A 210 27.62 0.24 -8.06
CA ARG A 210 26.93 0.91 -9.17
C ARG A 210 25.61 0.26 -9.57
N CYS A 211 25.36 -0.98 -9.16
CA CYS A 211 24.09 -1.66 -9.41
C CYS A 211 23.50 -2.18 -8.08
N GLY A 212 22.26 -1.82 -7.81
CA GLY A 212 21.54 -2.23 -6.60
C GLY A 212 21.23 -3.73 -6.58
N PRO A 213 20.84 -4.28 -5.41
CA PRO A 213 20.52 -5.69 -5.26
C PRO A 213 19.44 -6.13 -6.27
N GLY A 214 19.74 -7.16 -7.07
CA GLY A 214 18.83 -7.73 -8.08
C GLY A 214 19.11 -7.37 -9.54
N THR A 215 20.20 -6.63 -9.83
CA THR A 215 20.59 -6.24 -11.20
C THR A 215 22.02 -6.68 -11.54
N HIS A 216 22.29 -6.98 -12.82
CA HIS A 216 23.62 -7.27 -13.36
C HIS A 216 24.09 -6.14 -14.30
N PHE A 217 25.39 -5.84 -14.29
CA PHE A 217 25.98 -4.77 -15.09
C PHE A 217 26.37 -5.31 -16.48
N GLU A 218 25.73 -4.82 -17.54
CA GLU A 218 26.02 -5.18 -18.93
C GLU A 218 26.06 -3.91 -19.80
N ASP A 219 27.17 -3.67 -20.50
CA ASP A 219 27.39 -2.54 -21.42
C ASP A 219 27.08 -1.13 -20.86
N GLY A 220 27.38 -0.90 -19.58
CA GLY A 220 27.18 0.41 -18.94
C GLY A 220 25.76 0.66 -18.42
N VAL A 221 24.90 -0.37 -18.42
CA VAL A 221 23.51 -0.31 -17.95
C VAL A 221 23.25 -1.45 -16.96
N CYS A 222 22.54 -1.17 -15.87
CA CYS A 222 22.10 -2.22 -14.94
C CYS A 222 20.84 -2.89 -15.51
N VAL A 223 20.88 -4.22 -15.69
CA VAL A 223 19.80 -5.04 -16.25
C VAL A 223 19.28 -5.97 -15.15
N LEU A 224 17.97 -6.22 -15.08
CA LEU A 224 17.38 -7.15 -14.11
C LEU A 224 17.60 -8.60 -14.54
N ASP A 225 18.04 -9.45 -13.62
CA ASP A 225 18.14 -10.90 -13.85
C ASP A 225 16.73 -11.45 -14.15
N GLN A 226 16.44 -11.77 -15.41
CA GLN A 226 15.24 -12.53 -15.74
C GLN A 226 15.41 -13.91 -15.12
N LYS A 227 14.62 -14.18 -14.08
CA LYS A 227 14.49 -15.50 -13.46
C LYS A 227 13.99 -16.48 -14.51
N GLU A 228 14.92 -17.10 -15.24
CA GLU A 228 14.64 -18.22 -16.11
C GLU A 228 13.99 -19.30 -15.26
N THR A 229 12.71 -19.54 -15.54
CA THR A 229 11.93 -20.59 -14.90
C THR A 229 12.44 -21.92 -15.43
N THR A 230 13.46 -22.46 -14.79
CA THR A 230 13.96 -23.81 -15.07
C THR A 230 12.88 -24.82 -14.69
N THR A 231 12.16 -25.26 -15.71
CA THR A 231 11.18 -26.33 -15.64
C THR A 231 11.91 -27.67 -15.68
N GLU A 232 12.32 -28.20 -14.52
CA GLU A 232 12.61 -29.64 -14.27
C GLU A 232 12.37 -29.85 -12.76
N GLY A 233 11.57 -30.77 -12.24
CA GLY A 233 11.40 -32.16 -12.62
C GLY A 233 11.98 -33.08 -11.53
N VAL A 234 11.13 -33.50 -10.58
CA VAL A 234 11.15 -34.76 -9.79
C VAL A 234 11.71 -34.76 -8.33
N SER A 235 10.86 -35.33 -7.46
CA SER A 235 11.10 -36.17 -6.26
C SER A 235 11.21 -35.59 -4.85
N MET A 236 10.06 -35.69 -4.15
CA MET A 236 9.82 -36.55 -2.97
C MET A 236 10.86 -36.61 -1.83
N GLY A 237 10.43 -36.09 -0.67
CA GLY A 237 10.87 -36.58 0.64
C GLY A 237 10.48 -35.66 1.79
N GLY A 238 9.33 -35.88 2.43
CA GLY A 238 9.01 -35.17 3.68
C GLY A 238 7.52 -35.09 3.99
N SER A 239 7.07 -36.05 4.78
CA SER A 239 5.73 -36.21 5.36
C SER A 239 5.07 -34.92 5.87
N ASN A 240 3.84 -34.64 5.40
CA ASN A 240 2.70 -34.22 6.23
C ASN A 240 1.41 -34.54 5.47
N THR A 241 0.83 -35.70 5.79
CA THR A 241 -0.47 -36.14 5.30
C THR A 241 -1.58 -35.45 6.08
N SER A 242 -2.00 -34.27 5.62
CA SER A 242 -3.32 -33.70 5.90
C SER A 242 -3.82 -32.99 4.64
N GLN A 243 -4.04 -33.79 3.61
CA GLN A 243 -4.73 -33.39 2.40
C GLN A 243 -6.26 -33.42 2.61
N LEU A 244 -6.90 -32.32 2.21
CA LEU A 244 -8.04 -32.34 1.29
C LEU A 244 -9.25 -33.18 1.70
N ILE A 245 -9.86 -32.87 2.84
CA ILE A 245 -11.29 -33.15 3.04
C ILE A 245 -11.93 -31.92 3.68
N ILE A 246 -13.02 -31.45 3.06
CA ILE A 246 -13.90 -30.31 3.41
C ILE A 246 -13.49 -29.00 2.70
N PRO A 247 -14.00 -28.81 1.46
CA PRO A 247 -15.22 -28.00 1.34
C PRO A 247 -16.22 -28.65 0.36
N ALA A 248 -17.10 -29.50 0.90
CA ALA A 248 -18.21 -30.09 0.11
C ALA A 248 -19.53 -30.16 0.92
N ILE A 249 -19.75 -29.24 1.86
CA ILE A 249 -20.96 -29.25 2.71
C ILE A 249 -21.91 -28.07 2.43
N ILE A 250 -21.46 -26.97 1.80
CA ILE A 250 -22.32 -25.78 1.63
C ILE A 250 -23.25 -25.89 0.40
N GLY A 251 -22.91 -26.70 -0.61
CA GLY A 251 -23.77 -26.89 -1.81
C GLY A 251 -24.92 -27.90 -1.64
N PHE A 252 -24.78 -28.91 -0.78
CA PHE A 252 -25.80 -29.96 -0.62
C PHE A 252 -26.88 -29.62 0.43
N GLY A 253 -26.62 -28.68 1.34
CA GLY A 253 -27.58 -28.30 2.37
C GLY A 253 -28.89 -27.74 1.80
N ILE A 254 -28.81 -26.89 0.77
CA ILE A 254 -29.98 -26.27 0.16
C ILE A 254 -30.84 -27.31 -0.58
N ALA A 255 -30.20 -28.23 -1.33
CA ALA A 255 -30.92 -29.30 -2.03
C ALA A 255 -31.61 -30.26 -1.04
N PHE A 256 -30.97 -30.57 0.09
CA PHE A 256 -31.54 -31.45 1.12
C PHE A 256 -32.74 -30.80 1.84
N ILE A 257 -32.66 -29.50 2.12
CA ILE A 257 -33.76 -28.74 2.74
C ILE A 257 -34.97 -28.65 1.78
N VAL A 258 -34.75 -28.38 0.49
CA VAL A 258 -35.84 -28.34 -0.51
C VAL A 258 -36.50 -29.72 -0.65
N MET A 259 -35.71 -30.80 -0.62
CA MET A 259 -36.23 -32.16 -0.74
C MET A 259 -37.10 -32.55 0.47
N ILE A 260 -36.72 -32.14 1.69
CA ILE A 260 -37.52 -32.34 2.92
C ILE A 260 -38.83 -31.54 2.86
N ILE A 261 -38.79 -30.27 2.44
CA ILE A 261 -39.98 -29.42 2.35
C ILE A 261 -40.98 -30.01 1.34
N LEU A 262 -40.52 -30.42 0.16
CA LEU A 262 -41.38 -31.06 -0.85
C LEU A 262 -41.94 -32.39 -0.36
N TRP A 263 -41.17 -33.18 0.40
CA TRP A 263 -41.65 -34.43 0.99
C TRP A 263 -42.74 -34.22 2.06
N LEU A 264 -42.62 -33.19 2.91
CA LEU A 264 -43.62 -32.85 3.91
C LEU A 264 -44.95 -32.41 3.27
N ILE A 265 -44.88 -31.60 2.21
CA ILE A 265 -46.09 -31.19 1.45
C ILE A 265 -46.72 -32.40 0.75
N GLY A 266 -45.91 -33.26 0.13
CA GLY A 266 -46.38 -34.50 -0.52
C GLY A 266 -47.00 -35.50 0.46
N ARG A 267 -46.49 -35.58 1.69
CA ARG A 267 -47.02 -36.45 2.74
C ARG A 267 -48.35 -35.94 3.29
N ALA A 268 -48.52 -34.63 3.43
CA ALA A 268 -49.78 -34.03 3.85
C ALA A 268 -50.92 -34.20 2.83
N GLY A 269 -50.58 -34.33 1.54
CA GLY A 269 -51.56 -34.60 0.48
C GLY A 269 -52.09 -36.04 0.43
N ARG A 270 -51.50 -36.99 1.17
CA ARG A 270 -51.87 -38.42 1.10
C ARG A 270 -52.75 -38.90 2.26
N SER A 271 -52.98 -38.07 3.27
CA SER A 271 -53.90 -38.36 4.37
C SER A 271 -55.24 -37.69 4.15
N ASN A 272 -56.01 -38.18 3.17
CA ASN A 272 -57.47 -38.06 3.13
C ASN A 272 -58.03 -39.10 2.13
N PRO A 273 -58.25 -40.36 2.54
CA PRO A 273 -59.11 -41.25 1.77
C PRO A 273 -60.53 -40.71 1.84
N SER A 274 -61.09 -40.36 0.69
CA SER A 274 -62.51 -40.11 0.51
C SER A 274 -63.31 -41.27 1.11
N ALA A 275 -64.05 -41.01 2.18
CA ALA A 275 -65.15 -41.84 2.59
C ALA A 275 -66.25 -41.71 1.52
N ALA A 276 -66.38 -42.74 0.68
CA ALA A 276 -67.55 -42.95 -0.14
C ALA A 276 -67.98 -44.41 -0.03
N SER A 277 -69.26 -44.59 0.32
CA SER A 277 -70.11 -45.75 0.01
C SER A 277 -70.08 -46.95 0.97
N SER A 278 -71.09 -47.04 1.85
CA SER A 278 -72.06 -48.16 1.87
C SER A 278 -72.98 -48.09 3.10
N LEU A 279 -74.31 -48.10 2.84
CA LEU A 279 -75.50 -48.07 3.72
C LEU A 279 -76.02 -46.69 4.14
#